data_AF-A0A0E2Q3A4-F1
#
_entry.id   AF-A0A0E2Q3A4-F1
#
_cell.length_a   1.000
_cell.length_b   1.000
_cell.length_c   1.000
_cell.angle_alpha   90.00
_cell.angle_beta   90.00
_cell.angle_gamma   90.00
#
_symmetry.space_group_name_H-M   'P 1'
#
loop_
_entity.id
_entity.type
_entity.pdbx_description
1 polymer ?
#
loop_
_entity_poly.entity_id
_entity_poly.type
_entity_poly.pdbx_seq_one_letter_code
_entity_poly.pdbx_strand_id
1 'polypeptide(L)'
;KETKGEIQEIYYEHKGNYGYRRITLELRNRGFVVNQKKVQRLMKLLGLSSQIRRKRKYSSYQGEVGKKADNLSDQGWQYQHQYYHQFLEDKGTPNRQCHVRGIVQTMA
;
A
#
# COMPACT_ATOMS: atom_id res chain seq x y z
N LYS A 1 3.92 17.65 37.37
CA LYS A 1 3.28 18.24 36.16
C LYS A 1 4.28 18.47 35.01
N GLU A 2 5.58 18.34 35.26
CA GLU A 2 6.68 18.74 34.38
C GLU A 2 6.80 17.95 33.07
N THR A 3 6.51 16.64 33.09
CA THR A 3 6.72 15.78 31.91
C THR A 3 5.89 16.15 30.67
N LYS A 4 4.81 16.94 30.80
CA LYS A 4 4.00 17.34 29.63
C LYS A 4 4.68 18.42 28.79
N GLY A 5 5.36 19.37 29.44
CA GLY A 5 6.08 20.45 28.75
C GLY A 5 7.26 19.90 27.96
N GLU A 6 8.06 19.06 28.59
CA GLU A 6 9.20 18.38 27.94
C GLU A 6 8.79 17.55 26.72
N ILE A 7 7.66 16.82 26.81
CA ILE A 7 7.13 16.06 25.67
C ILE A 7 6.79 16.99 24.50
N GLN A 8 6.21 18.17 24.77
CA GLN A 8 5.89 19.15 23.74
C GLN A 8 7.17 19.74 23.13
N GLU A 9 8.13 20.13 23.96
CA GLU A 9 9.40 20.69 23.52
C GLU A 9 10.15 19.74 22.58
N ILE A 10 10.37 18.49 23.02
CA ILE A 10 10.99 17.44 22.19
C ILE A 10 10.20 17.22 20.90
N TYR A 11 8.87 17.23 20.98
CA TYR A 11 8.03 17.03 19.80
C TYR A 11 8.20 18.14 18.76
N TYR A 12 8.24 19.40 19.18
CA TYR A 12 8.43 20.55 18.29
C TYR A 12 9.86 20.66 17.76
N GLU A 13 10.86 20.39 18.61
CA GLU A 13 12.28 20.34 18.22
C GLU A 13 12.50 19.37 17.05
N HIS A 14 11.87 18.19 17.10
CA HIS A 14 11.94 17.19 16.03
C HIS A 14 10.85 17.32 14.95
N LYS A 15 10.15 18.47 14.89
CA LYS A 15 9.14 18.79 13.87
C LYS A 15 8.03 17.73 13.75
N GLY A 16 7.62 17.13 14.87
CA GLY A 16 6.57 16.11 14.91
C GLY A 16 6.92 14.75 14.31
N ASN A 17 8.18 14.51 13.94
CA ASN A 17 8.60 13.19 13.42
C ASN A 17 8.68 12.12 14.50
N TYR A 18 8.82 12.53 15.76
CA TYR A 18 9.05 11.63 16.87
C TYR A 18 7.72 11.17 17.47
N GLY A 19 7.55 9.84 17.55
CA GLY A 19 6.46 9.22 18.28
C GLY A 19 6.85 8.92 19.72
N TYR A 20 5.89 8.45 20.52
CA TYR A 20 6.09 8.19 21.96
C TYR A 20 7.34 7.34 22.25
N ARG A 21 7.68 6.40 21.36
CA ARG A 21 8.84 5.52 21.52
C ARG A 21 10.17 6.28 21.44
N ARG A 22 10.31 7.22 20.49
CA ARG A 22 11.51 8.07 20.36
C ARG A 22 11.54 9.16 21.43
N ILE A 23 10.39 9.76 21.75
CA ILE A 23 10.28 10.73 22.84
C ILE A 23 10.66 10.09 24.18
N THR A 24 10.25 8.84 24.44
CA THR A 24 10.65 8.13 25.67
C THR A 24 12.17 7.91 25.73
N LEU A 25 12.80 7.62 24.59
CA LEU A 25 14.25 7.49 24.53
C LEU A 25 14.93 8.81 24.86
N GLU A 26 14.46 9.93 24.29
CA GLU A 26 15.05 11.23 24.60
C GLU A 26 14.80 11.71 26.03
N LEU A 27 13.61 11.45 26.57
CA LEU A 27 13.36 11.70 27.98
C LEU A 27 14.35 10.93 28.85
N ARG A 28 14.68 9.68 28.49
CA ARG A 28 15.68 8.90 29.21
C ARG A 28 17.09 9.45 29.07
N ASN A 29 17.46 9.96 27.90
CA ASN A 29 18.75 10.63 27.65
C ASN A 29 18.90 11.91 28.49
N ARG A 30 17.80 12.66 28.65
CA ARG A 30 17.73 13.85 29.53
C ARG A 30 17.64 13.50 31.03
N GLY A 31 17.68 12.22 31.40
CA GLY A 31 17.66 11.76 32.79
C GLY A 31 16.28 11.50 33.39
N PHE A 32 15.20 11.63 32.62
CA PHE A 32 13.85 11.34 33.10
C PHE A 32 13.55 9.84 33.03
N VAL A 33 13.27 9.24 34.20
CA VAL A 33 12.81 7.85 34.29
C VAL A 33 11.29 7.80 34.17
N VAL A 34 10.79 7.78 32.92
CA VAL A 34 9.34 7.74 32.63
C VAL A 34 8.98 6.46 31.89
N ASN A 35 7.94 5.77 32.35
CA ASN A 35 7.40 4.63 31.63
C ASN A 35 6.81 5.06 30.27
N GLN A 36 7.16 4.36 29.19
CA GLN A 36 6.65 4.58 27.84
C GLN A 36 5.11 4.65 27.77
N LYS A 37 4.38 3.87 28.58
CA LYS A 37 2.91 3.90 28.61
C LYS A 37 2.36 5.25 29.10
N LYS A 38 3.07 5.89 30.04
CA LYS A 38 2.70 7.24 30.52
C LYS A 38 2.91 8.27 29.43
N VAL A 39 4.05 8.22 28.73
CA VAL A 39 4.35 9.11 27.59
C VAL A 39 3.28 8.96 26.50
N GLN A 40 2.92 7.72 26.14
CA GLN A 40 1.89 7.45 25.14
C GLN A 40 0.52 8.03 25.53
N ARG A 41 0.09 7.85 26.79
CA ARG A 41 -1.17 8.44 27.29
C ARG A 41 -1.14 9.97 27.27
N LEU A 42 -0.02 10.57 27.68
CA LEU A 42 0.14 12.02 27.70
C LEU A 42 0.13 12.62 26.30
N MET A 43 0.84 12.02 25.34
CA MET A 43 0.77 12.42 23.93
C MET A 43 -0.65 12.34 23.39
N LYS A 44 -1.37 11.25 23.68
CA LYS A 44 -2.76 11.08 23.24
C LYS A 44 -3.69 12.14 23.83
N LEU A 45 -3.54 12.47 25.12
CA LEU A 45 -4.29 13.53 25.79
C LEU A 45 -4.01 14.92 25.20
N LEU A 46 -2.78 15.15 24.74
CA LEU A 46 -2.37 16.41 24.11
C LEU A 46 -2.66 16.46 22.60
N GLY A 47 -3.19 15.39 22.01
CA GLY A 47 -3.42 15.30 20.56
C GLY A 47 -2.14 15.22 19.72
N LEU A 48 -0.99 14.93 20.34
CA LEU A 48 0.30 14.84 19.65
C LEU A 48 0.45 13.45 19.02
N SER A 49 0.74 13.40 17.72
CA SER A 49 0.96 12.16 17.00
C SER A 49 2.16 12.27 16.08
N SER A 50 2.90 11.18 15.90
CA SER A 50 4.02 11.15 14.97
C SER A 50 3.52 11.27 13.53
N GLN A 51 4.19 12.09 12.73
CA GLN A 51 3.92 12.17 11.31
C GLN A 51 4.40 10.91 10.59
N ILE A 52 3.48 9.96 10.37
CA ILE A 52 3.76 8.71 9.65
C ILE A 52 3.68 8.97 8.14
N ARG A 53 4.81 8.79 7.45
CA ARG A 53 4.84 8.81 5.99
C ARG A 53 4.19 7.52 5.46
N ARG A 54 3.20 7.64 4.57
CA ARG A 54 2.63 6.47 3.88
C ARG A 54 3.72 5.82 3.03
N LYS A 55 3.96 4.52 3.24
CA LYS A 55 4.86 3.74 2.39
C LYS A 55 4.20 3.60 1.01
N ARG A 56 4.89 4.04 -0.04
CA ARG A 56 4.43 3.82 -1.43
C ARG A 56 4.62 2.34 -1.78
N LYS A 57 3.64 1.74 -2.45
CA LYS A 57 3.82 0.43 -3.08
C LYS A 57 4.82 0.59 -4.22
N TYR A 58 5.82 -0.26 -4.26
CA TYR A 58 6.77 -0.31 -5.35
C TYR A 58 6.05 -0.85 -6.61
N SER A 59 6.22 -0.16 -7.73
CA SER A 59 5.77 -0.60 -9.06
C SER A 59 6.99 -0.56 -9.97
N SER A 60 7.58 -1.71 -10.24
CA SER A 60 8.67 -1.87 -11.23
C SER A 60 8.17 -1.79 -12.66
N TYR A 61 6.89 -2.11 -12.88
CA TYR A 61 6.29 -2.07 -14.21
C TYR A 61 6.18 -0.63 -14.70
N GLN A 62 6.93 -0.32 -15.76
CA GLN A 62 6.98 1.00 -16.41
C GLN A 62 5.86 1.19 -17.45
N GLY A 63 4.94 0.22 -17.58
CA GLY A 63 4.02 0.12 -18.72
C GLY A 63 4.53 -0.91 -19.75
N GLU A 64 3.84 -1.01 -20.88
CA GLU A 64 4.31 -1.82 -22.00
C GLU A 64 5.46 -1.08 -22.70
N VAL A 65 6.69 -1.55 -22.48
CA VAL A 65 7.89 -0.99 -23.11
C VAL A 65 8.22 -1.83 -24.33
N GLY A 66 8.08 -1.25 -25.53
CA GLY A 66 8.39 -1.89 -26.81
C GLY A 66 7.20 -2.62 -27.46
N LYS A 67 7.42 -3.14 -28.68
CA LYS A 67 6.43 -3.98 -29.37
C LYS A 67 6.49 -5.39 -28.79
N LYS A 68 5.43 -5.81 -28.11
CA LYS A 68 5.27 -7.19 -27.65
C LYS A 68 5.18 -8.10 -28.88
N ALA A 69 5.98 -9.15 -28.94
CA ALA A 69 5.85 -10.14 -29.99
C ALA A 69 4.47 -10.81 -29.88
N ASP A 70 3.87 -11.14 -31.03
CA ASP A 70 2.64 -11.90 -31.06
C ASP A 70 2.85 -13.22 -30.32
N ASN A 71 1.86 -13.59 -29.52
CA ASN A 71 1.93 -14.79 -28.70
C ASN A 71 1.76 -16.01 -29.60
N LEU A 72 2.85 -16.48 -30.20
CA LEU A 72 2.92 -17.66 -31.09
C LEU A 72 2.82 -19.00 -30.35
N SER A 73 2.52 -18.95 -29.05
CA SER A 73 2.47 -20.15 -28.21
C SER A 73 1.06 -20.75 -28.26
N ASP A 74 0.96 -21.92 -28.87
CA ASP A 74 -0.20 -22.82 -28.91
C ASP A 74 -0.55 -23.42 -27.52
N GLN A 75 -0.35 -22.67 -26.44
CA GLN A 75 -0.57 -23.11 -25.06
C GLN A 75 -2.05 -23.03 -24.65
N GLY A 76 -2.93 -22.67 -25.58
CA GLY A 76 -4.38 -22.56 -25.37
C GLY A 76 -5.16 -23.83 -25.65
N TRP A 77 -4.53 -24.92 -26.09
CA TRP A 77 -5.26 -26.10 -26.62
C TRP A 77 -6.15 -26.77 -25.57
N GLN A 78 -5.75 -26.73 -24.30
CA GLN A 78 -6.57 -27.21 -23.19
C GLN A 78 -7.85 -26.36 -22.98
N TYR A 79 -7.81 -25.07 -23.32
CA TYR A 79 -8.97 -24.17 -23.29
C TYR A 79 -9.82 -24.22 -24.56
N GLN A 80 -9.36 -24.89 -25.62
CA GLN A 80 -10.13 -25.10 -26.84
C GLN A 80 -10.96 -26.40 -26.79
N HIS A 81 -10.72 -27.26 -25.81
CA HIS A 81 -11.47 -28.51 -25.69
C HIS A 81 -12.92 -28.21 -25.28
N GLN A 82 -13.89 -28.73 -26.04
CA GLN A 82 -15.33 -28.47 -25.85
C GLN A 82 -15.80 -28.77 -24.40
N TYR A 83 -15.16 -29.74 -23.74
CA TYR A 83 -15.34 -30.04 -22.32
C TYR A 83 -15.13 -28.83 -21.40
N TYR A 84 -14.09 -28.02 -21.64
CA TYR A 84 -13.74 -26.89 -20.78
C TYR A 84 -14.76 -25.74 -20.88
N HIS A 85 -15.33 -25.53 -22.08
CA HIS A 85 -16.40 -24.54 -22.26
C HIS A 85 -17.66 -24.93 -21.48
N GLN A 86 -18.05 -26.20 -21.57
CA GLN A 86 -19.22 -26.72 -20.88
C GLN A 86 -19.05 -26.71 -19.35
N PHE A 87 -17.85 -27.05 -18.87
CA PHE A 87 -17.50 -26.94 -17.45
C PHE A 87 -17.59 -25.50 -16.90
N LEU A 88 -17.21 -24.49 -17.69
CA LEU A 88 -17.26 -23.08 -17.27
C LEU A 88 -18.68 -22.51 -17.27
N GLU A 89 -19.53 -22.97 -18.19
CA GLU A 89 -20.97 -22.64 -18.23
C GLU A 89 -21.70 -23.21 -17.00
N ASP A 90 -21.41 -24.45 -16.60
CA ASP A 90 -21.97 -25.10 -15.41
C ASP A 90 -21.59 -24.40 -14.09
N LYS A 91 -20.44 -23.71 -14.06
CA LYS A 91 -19.98 -22.93 -12.90
C LYS A 91 -20.53 -21.50 -12.87
N GLY A 92 -21.35 -21.11 -13.85
CA GLY A 92 -21.99 -19.79 -13.90
C GLY A 92 -21.02 -18.62 -14.05
N THR A 93 -19.80 -18.88 -14.54
CA THR A 93 -18.82 -17.83 -14.81
C THR A 93 -19.13 -17.16 -16.14
N PRO A 94 -19.46 -15.85 -16.19
CA PRO A 94 -19.76 -15.19 -17.46
C PRO A 94 -18.49 -15.14 -18.29
N ASN A 95 -18.53 -15.75 -19.48
CA ASN A 95 -17.48 -15.69 -20.49
C ASN A 95 -17.27 -14.23 -20.90
N ARG A 96 -16.37 -13.53 -20.20
CA ARG A 96 -15.84 -12.25 -20.67
C ARG A 96 -14.84 -12.56 -21.76
N GLN A 97 -15.36 -12.89 -22.94
CA GLN A 97 -14.60 -12.88 -24.18
C GLN A 97 -14.03 -11.45 -24.32
N CYS A 98 -12.76 -11.30 -23.99
CA CYS A 98 -12.00 -10.09 -24.21
C CYS A 98 -11.93 -9.84 -25.72
N HIS A 99 -12.93 -9.14 -26.26
CA HIS A 99 -12.87 -8.60 -27.60
C HIS A 99 -11.78 -7.53 -27.61
N VAL A 100 -10.63 -7.88 -28.18
CA VAL A 100 -9.66 -6.92 -28.66
C VAL A 100 -10.33 -6.17 -29.81
N ARG A 101 -10.89 -5.00 -29.53
CA ARG A 101 -11.44 -4.12 -30.56
C ARG A 101 -10.28 -3.62 -31.43
N GLY A 102 -10.24 -4.06 -32.69
CA GLY A 102 -9.34 -3.57 -33.74
C GLY A 102 -10.14 -3.06 -34.93
N ILE A 103 -9.76 -1.88 -35.41
CA ILE A 103 -10.41 -1.04 -36.44
C ILE A 103 -10.07 -1.53 -37.86
N VAL A 104 -11.08 -1.73 -38.72
CA VAL A 104 -11.24 -1.35 -40.16
C VAL A 104 -12.51 -2.09 -40.65
N GLN A 105 -13.46 -1.53 -41.42
CA GLN A 105 -13.30 -0.91 -42.73
C GLN A 105 -14.59 -0.16 -43.10
N THR A 106 -14.43 1.08 -43.58
CA THR A 106 -15.43 1.83 -44.35
C THR A 106 -15.77 1.08 -45.63
N MET A 107 -17.08 0.92 -45.93
CA MET A 107 -17.73 0.97 -47.27
C MET A 107 -19.07 0.21 -47.26
N ALA A 108 -20.17 0.96 -47.25
CA ALA A 108 -21.43 0.76 -48.01
C ALA A 108 -22.43 1.84 -47.58
#